data_AF-A0A8G1VT24-F1
#
_entry.id   AF-A0A8G1VT24-F1
#
_cell.length_a   1.000
_cell.length_b   1.000
_cell.length_c   1.000
_cell.angle_alpha   90.00
_cell.angle_beta   90.00
_cell.angle_gamma   90.00
#
_symmetry.space_group_name_H-M   'P 1'
#
loop_
_entity.id
_entity.type
_entity.pdbx_description
1 polymer ?
#
loop_
_entity_poly.entity_id
_entity_poly.type
_entity_poly.pdbx_seq_one_letter_code
_entity_poly.pdbx_strand_id
1 'polypeptide(L)'
;MIPEGKEGGLQLENEVLVLFTGSFHHYVTPKFYTDTKPATGKVVPTWNYSAVQAYGKATVYFDRGVESTEYLSRQISDLSQHAESSLMGYTGGDEKPSPWKVSDAPARYIEIMQKNIIGIRVDITRLGGKFKMSQEMGEKDREGVIEGFRSLGTEAGTEIANMVAERQDLMKAR
;
A
#
# COMPACT_ATOMS: atom_id res chain seq x y z
N MET A 1 11.10 -28.12 2.74
CA MET A 1 11.47 -29.28 1.91
C MET A 1 10.53 -29.25 0.72
N ILE A 2 11.04 -29.01 -0.48
CA ILE A 2 10.21 -28.97 -1.70
C ILE A 2 9.83 -30.42 -1.99
N PRO A 3 8.54 -30.78 -2.07
CA PRO A 3 8.16 -32.14 -2.46
C PRO A 3 8.68 -32.40 -3.87
N GLU A 4 9.51 -33.42 -4.05
CA GLU A 4 9.99 -33.84 -5.38
C GLU A 4 8.78 -34.13 -6.29
N GLY A 5 8.79 -33.55 -7.51
CA GLY A 5 7.83 -33.89 -8.56
C GLY A 5 6.61 -32.97 -8.74
N LYS A 6 6.49 -31.84 -8.03
CA LYS A 6 5.50 -30.82 -8.39
C LYS A 6 6.10 -29.79 -9.34
N GLU A 7 5.83 -29.96 -10.64
CA GLU A 7 5.95 -28.87 -11.60
C GLU A 7 4.78 -27.89 -11.39
N GLY A 8 5.06 -26.59 -11.35
CA GLY A 8 4.09 -25.53 -11.15
C GLY A 8 4.17 -24.83 -9.79
N GLY A 9 3.13 -24.07 -9.47
CA GLY A 9 3.08 -23.26 -8.24
C GLY A 9 2.97 -24.10 -6.96
N LEU A 10 3.84 -23.83 -5.97
CA LEU A 10 3.75 -24.42 -4.63
C LEU A 10 2.91 -23.54 -3.71
N GLN A 11 1.72 -23.99 -3.34
CA GLN A 11 0.90 -23.31 -2.34
C GLN A 11 1.41 -23.56 -0.92
N LEU A 12 1.52 -22.49 -0.13
CA LEU A 12 1.91 -22.54 1.28
C LEU A 12 0.76 -23.07 2.14
N GLU A 13 1.11 -23.88 3.14
CA GLU A 13 0.13 -24.44 4.09
C GLU A 13 -0.54 -23.35 4.93
N ASN A 14 0.24 -22.40 5.43
CA ASN A 14 -0.25 -21.32 6.29
C ASN A 14 -0.71 -20.10 5.48
N GLU A 15 -1.67 -19.36 6.06
CA GLU A 15 -2.07 -18.06 5.53
C GLU A 15 -0.91 -17.06 5.63
N VAL A 16 -0.80 -16.18 4.64
CA VAL A 16 0.13 -15.04 4.65
C VAL A 16 -0.61 -13.74 4.89
N LEU A 17 0.13 -12.72 5.35
CA LEU A 17 -0.33 -11.35 5.48
C LEU A 17 0.52 -10.44 4.59
N VAL A 18 -0.13 -9.67 3.72
CA VAL A 18 0.45 -8.52 3.02
C VAL A 18 -0.04 -7.25 3.70
N LEU A 19 0.89 -6.47 4.25
CA LEU A 19 0.59 -5.20 4.94
C LEU A 19 0.89 -4.02 4.01
N PHE A 20 -0.15 -3.25 3.70
CA PHE A 20 -0.04 -1.96 3.02
C PHE A 20 -0.18 -0.86 4.06
N THR A 21 0.85 -0.05 4.24
CA THR A 21 0.81 1.12 5.13
C THR A 21 0.55 2.38 4.33
N GLY A 22 -0.28 3.28 4.85
CA GLY A 22 -0.48 4.59 4.22
C GLY A 22 0.84 5.37 4.13
N SER A 23 1.02 6.11 3.04
CA SER A 23 2.22 6.90 2.78
C SER A 23 2.50 7.97 3.85
N PHE A 24 1.44 8.44 4.52
CA PHE A 24 1.52 9.45 5.56
C PHE A 24 1.05 8.90 6.91
N HIS A 25 1.89 9.10 7.92
CA HIS A 25 1.61 8.86 9.32
C HIS A 25 2.35 9.91 10.16
N HIS A 26 1.82 10.28 11.33
CA HIS A 26 2.49 11.28 12.16
C HIS A 26 2.19 11.14 13.65
N TYR A 27 3.18 11.50 14.46
CA TYR A 27 3.02 11.70 15.89
C TYR A 27 2.02 12.84 16.16
N VAL A 28 1.01 12.59 16.99
CA VAL A 28 0.05 13.58 17.44
C VAL A 28 0.46 14.07 18.82
N THR A 29 0.85 15.34 18.91
CA THR A 29 1.16 15.96 20.19
C THR A 29 -0.14 16.26 20.96
N PRO A 30 -0.18 16.06 22.29
CA PRO A 30 -1.32 16.48 23.09
C PRO A 30 -1.58 17.98 23.07
N LYS A 31 -0.61 18.79 22.61
CA LYS A 31 -0.80 20.24 22.43
C LYS A 31 -1.88 20.58 21.40
N PHE A 32 -2.24 19.65 20.50
CA PHE A 32 -3.29 19.86 19.52
C PHE A 32 -4.70 19.66 20.09
N TYR A 33 -4.85 19.06 21.27
CA TYR A 33 -6.16 18.89 21.91
C TYR A 33 -6.54 20.20 22.62
N THR A 34 -7.35 21.02 21.97
CA THR A 34 -7.69 22.39 22.41
C THR A 34 -8.83 22.44 23.43
N ASP A 35 -9.58 21.35 23.63
CA ASP A 35 -10.69 21.28 24.57
C ASP A 35 -10.32 20.41 25.79
N THR A 36 -9.96 19.14 25.59
CA THR A 36 -9.72 18.21 26.71
C THR A 36 -8.48 18.55 27.52
N LYS A 37 -7.40 19.00 26.87
CA LYS A 37 -6.13 19.32 27.55
C LYS A 37 -6.28 20.49 28.54
N PRO A 38 -6.78 21.68 28.16
CA PRO A 38 -6.96 22.76 29.13
C PRO A 38 -8.04 22.44 30.18
N ALA A 39 -9.07 21.65 29.83
CA ALA A 39 -10.15 21.34 30.76
C ALA A 39 -9.74 20.34 31.85
N THR A 40 -9.00 19.29 31.51
CA THR A 40 -8.71 18.19 32.45
C THR A 40 -7.23 17.77 32.52
N GLY A 41 -6.44 18.10 31.50
CA GLY A 41 -5.08 17.62 31.34
C GLY A 41 -4.95 16.12 31.05
N LYS A 42 -6.06 15.36 30.99
CA LYS A 42 -6.07 13.89 30.81
C LYS A 42 -5.93 13.51 29.34
N VAL A 43 -4.79 13.85 28.76
CA VAL A 43 -4.45 13.58 27.36
C VAL A 43 -3.08 12.93 27.25
N VAL A 44 -2.91 12.08 26.24
CA VAL A 44 -1.65 11.37 25.97
C VAL A 44 -1.25 11.52 24.51
N PRO A 45 0.07 11.49 24.21
CA PRO A 45 0.51 11.49 22.82
C PRO A 45 0.12 10.20 22.11
N THR A 46 -0.03 10.26 20.80
CA THR A 46 -0.34 9.07 19.98
C THR A 46 0.20 9.20 18.56
N TRP A 47 -0.12 8.25 17.69
CA TRP A 47 0.19 8.28 16.27
C TRP A 47 -1.08 8.18 15.43
N ASN A 48 -1.16 9.03 14.42
CA ASN A 48 -2.14 8.90 13.36
C ASN A 48 -1.53 8.13 12.20
N TYR A 49 -2.23 7.11 11.72
CA TYR A 49 -1.80 6.22 10.64
C TYR A 49 -2.98 5.51 10.00
N SER A 50 -2.76 5.03 8.77
CA SER A 50 -3.68 4.13 8.06
C SER A 50 -2.95 2.87 7.59
N ALA A 51 -3.66 1.75 7.56
CA ALA A 51 -3.13 0.49 7.08
C ALA A 51 -4.23 -0.44 6.53
N VAL A 52 -3.87 -1.27 5.57
CA VAL A 52 -4.66 -2.39 5.06
C VAL A 52 -3.86 -3.67 5.23
N GLN A 53 -4.50 -4.67 5.83
CA GLN A 53 -4.01 -6.01 6.01
C GLN A 53 -4.76 -6.94 5.05
N ALA A 54 -4.05 -7.49 4.06
CA ALA A 54 -4.59 -8.48 3.14
C ALA A 54 -4.09 -9.88 3.51
N TYR A 55 -5.03 -10.74 3.85
CA TYR A 55 -4.77 -12.11 4.26
C TYR A 55 -5.16 -13.07 3.14
N GLY A 56 -4.39 -14.13 2.94
CA GLY A 56 -4.65 -15.09 1.87
C GLY A 56 -3.70 -16.27 1.81
N LYS A 57 -3.93 -17.15 0.83
CA LYS A 57 -3.03 -18.28 0.55
C LYS A 57 -2.02 -17.86 -0.52
N ALA A 58 -0.74 -18.05 -0.23
CA ALA A 58 0.32 -17.76 -1.18
C ALA A 58 0.66 -19.01 -2.00
N THR A 59 0.79 -18.84 -3.32
CA THR A 59 1.40 -19.81 -4.23
C THR A 59 2.72 -19.23 -4.75
N VAL A 60 3.80 -20.00 -4.58
CA VAL A 60 5.15 -19.62 -4.97
C VAL A 60 5.54 -20.33 -6.26
N TYR A 61 5.92 -19.55 -7.27
CA TYR A 61 6.39 -19.99 -8.57
C TYR A 61 7.90 -19.81 -8.63
N PHE A 62 8.66 -20.89 -8.46
CA PHE A 62 10.13 -20.86 -8.37
C PHE A 62 10.82 -21.84 -9.32
N ASP A 63 10.06 -22.70 -9.98
CA ASP A 63 10.60 -23.66 -10.94
C ASP A 63 10.69 -23.06 -12.36
N ARG A 64 11.14 -23.87 -13.30
CA ARG A 64 11.25 -23.51 -14.73
C ARG A 64 10.18 -24.20 -15.57
N GLY A 65 9.10 -24.66 -14.93
CA GLY A 65 7.97 -25.26 -15.61
C GLY A 65 7.20 -24.24 -16.45
N VAL A 66 6.34 -24.76 -17.33
CA VAL A 66 5.50 -23.94 -18.21
C VAL A 66 4.62 -22.99 -17.40
N GLU A 67 3.97 -23.48 -16.34
CA GLU A 67 3.08 -22.67 -15.50
C GLU A 67 3.81 -21.49 -14.85
N SER A 68 4.97 -21.72 -14.21
CA SER A 68 5.78 -20.66 -13.59
C SER A 68 6.25 -19.64 -14.62
N THR A 69 6.67 -20.10 -15.80
CA THR A 69 7.13 -19.23 -16.89
C THR A 69 6.00 -18.34 -17.41
N GLU A 70 4.83 -18.90 -17.68
CA GLU A 70 3.66 -18.14 -18.14
C GLU A 70 3.18 -17.13 -17.09
N TYR A 71 3.10 -17.56 -15.82
CA TYR A 71 2.76 -16.70 -14.70
C TYR A 71 3.72 -15.51 -14.61
N LEU A 72 5.03 -15.78 -14.55
CA LEU A 72 6.06 -14.74 -14.45
C LEU A 72 6.06 -13.80 -15.66
N SER A 73 5.92 -14.33 -16.89
CA SER A 73 5.90 -13.52 -18.10
C SER A 73 4.76 -12.51 -18.07
N ARG A 74 3.56 -12.95 -17.63
CA ARG A 74 2.41 -12.07 -17.47
C ARG A 74 2.65 -11.02 -16.38
N GLN A 75 3.11 -11.41 -15.20
CA GLN A 75 3.33 -10.47 -14.10
C GLN A 75 4.40 -9.42 -14.42
N ILE A 76 5.50 -9.81 -15.08
CA ILE A 76 6.57 -8.89 -15.49
C ILE A 76 6.04 -7.90 -16.53
N SER A 77 5.25 -8.37 -17.51
CA SER A 77 4.62 -7.52 -18.51
C SER A 77 3.64 -6.52 -17.88
N ASP A 78 2.72 -7.01 -17.04
CA ASP A 78 1.69 -6.18 -16.41
C ASP A 78 2.30 -5.13 -15.47
N LEU A 79 3.31 -5.52 -14.66
CA LEU A 79 4.01 -4.59 -13.77
C LEU A 79 4.82 -3.54 -14.54
N SER A 80 5.52 -3.94 -15.60
CA SER A 80 6.28 -3.00 -16.45
C SER A 80 5.32 -2.00 -17.10
N GLN A 81 4.22 -2.48 -17.68
CA GLN A 81 3.21 -1.62 -18.31
C GLN A 81 2.58 -0.65 -17.30
N HIS A 82 2.30 -1.11 -16.08
CA HIS A 82 1.79 -0.25 -15.02
C HIS A 82 2.80 0.83 -14.62
N ALA A 83 4.07 0.46 -14.41
CA ALA A 83 5.12 1.41 -14.03
C ALA A 83 5.35 2.47 -15.12
N GLU A 84 5.50 2.04 -16.37
CA GLU A 84 5.71 2.93 -17.52
C GLU A 84 4.53 3.90 -17.71
N SER A 85 3.30 3.42 -17.56
CA SER A 85 2.12 4.27 -17.78
C SER A 85 1.75 5.13 -16.57
N SER A 86 1.70 4.55 -15.38
CA SER A 86 1.08 5.16 -14.20
C SER A 86 2.08 5.91 -13.33
N LEU A 87 3.36 5.51 -13.35
CA LEU A 87 4.43 6.18 -12.59
C LEU A 87 5.24 7.11 -13.49
N MET A 88 5.67 6.62 -14.67
CA MET A 88 6.47 7.40 -15.61
C MET A 88 5.63 8.29 -16.53
N GLY A 89 4.33 7.98 -16.69
CA GLY A 89 3.45 8.75 -17.56
C GLY A 89 3.67 8.52 -19.05
N TYR A 90 4.39 7.46 -19.44
CA TYR A 90 4.71 7.11 -20.82
C TYR A 90 3.52 6.37 -21.44
N THR A 91 2.64 7.13 -22.09
CA THR A 91 1.41 6.62 -22.68
C THR A 91 1.44 6.56 -24.21
N GLY A 92 2.51 7.07 -24.84
CA GLY A 92 2.53 7.40 -26.26
C GLY A 92 1.67 8.62 -26.60
N GLY A 93 1.95 9.23 -27.76
CA GLY A 93 1.32 10.46 -28.27
C GLY A 93 2.36 11.50 -28.68
N ASP A 94 1.91 12.66 -29.17
CA ASP A 94 2.81 13.69 -29.74
C ASP A 94 3.78 14.29 -28.71
N GLU A 95 3.38 14.34 -27.43
CA GLU A 95 4.16 14.98 -26.35
C GLU A 95 4.75 13.98 -25.33
N LYS A 96 4.41 12.69 -25.44
CA LYS A 96 4.77 11.68 -24.43
C LYS A 96 5.49 10.49 -25.05
N PRO A 97 6.60 10.02 -24.46
CA PRO A 97 7.25 8.79 -24.89
C PRO A 97 6.27 7.62 -24.88
N SER A 98 6.46 6.71 -25.84
CA SER A 98 5.82 5.40 -25.79
C SER A 98 6.35 4.59 -24.60
N PRO A 99 5.51 3.80 -23.93
CA PRO A 99 5.97 2.93 -22.85
C PRO A 99 6.94 1.89 -23.40
N TRP A 100 8.02 1.64 -22.66
CA TRP A 100 8.89 0.50 -22.92
C TRP A 100 8.13 -0.81 -22.67
N LYS A 101 8.25 -1.77 -23.59
CA LYS A 101 7.67 -3.10 -23.44
C LYS A 101 8.75 -4.10 -23.10
N VAL A 102 8.40 -5.11 -22.31
CA VAL A 102 9.31 -6.23 -22.02
C VAL A 102 9.86 -6.86 -23.30
N SER A 103 9.04 -6.95 -24.34
CA SER A 103 9.40 -7.46 -25.67
C SER A 103 10.40 -6.59 -26.46
N ASP A 104 10.69 -5.37 -26.01
CA ASP A 104 11.72 -4.51 -26.62
C ASP A 104 13.13 -5.01 -26.26
N ALA A 105 13.26 -5.82 -25.20
CA ALA A 105 14.47 -6.57 -24.92
C ALA A 105 14.55 -7.86 -25.76
N PRO A 106 15.76 -8.36 -26.06
CA PRO A 106 15.93 -9.64 -26.76
C PRO A 106 15.30 -10.81 -26.01
N ALA A 107 14.53 -11.66 -26.69
CA ALA A 107 13.84 -12.82 -26.10
C ALA A 107 14.74 -13.69 -25.21
N ARG A 108 15.93 -14.05 -25.70
CA ARG A 108 16.91 -14.84 -24.93
C ARG A 108 17.37 -14.11 -23.66
N TYR A 109 17.45 -12.79 -23.68
CA TYR A 109 17.81 -12.01 -22.50
C TYR A 109 16.68 -12.04 -21.46
N ILE A 110 15.43 -11.85 -21.89
CA ILE A 110 14.25 -11.96 -21.04
C ILE A 110 14.20 -13.34 -20.36
N GLU A 111 14.35 -14.42 -21.13
CA GLU A 111 14.35 -15.79 -20.62
C GLU A 111 15.44 -16.05 -19.56
N ILE A 112 16.64 -15.47 -19.75
CA ILE A 112 17.73 -15.62 -18.79
C ILE A 112 17.45 -14.81 -17.52
N MET A 113 16.95 -13.59 -17.65
CA MET A 113 16.61 -12.74 -16.49
C MET A 113 15.46 -13.33 -15.67
N GLN A 114 14.43 -13.85 -16.34
CA GLN A 114 13.27 -14.46 -15.71
C GLN A 114 13.65 -15.63 -14.80
N LYS A 115 14.68 -16.41 -15.14
CA LYS A 115 15.19 -17.52 -14.31
C LYS A 115 15.69 -17.11 -12.93
N ASN A 116 15.90 -15.82 -12.70
CA ASN A 116 16.34 -15.26 -11.42
C ASN A 116 15.20 -14.65 -10.60
N ILE A 117 13.95 -14.82 -11.04
CA ILE A 117 12.77 -14.24 -10.40
C ILE A 117 11.94 -15.37 -9.78
N ILE A 118 11.51 -15.16 -8.53
CA ILE A 118 10.51 -16.00 -7.86
C ILE A 118 9.18 -15.25 -7.87
N GLY A 119 8.15 -15.90 -8.41
CA GLY A 119 6.79 -15.38 -8.47
C GLY A 119 6.00 -15.72 -7.21
N ILE A 120 5.18 -14.78 -6.73
CA ILE A 120 4.30 -15.01 -5.58
C ILE A 120 2.91 -14.51 -5.94
N ARG A 121 1.94 -15.43 -5.98
CA ARG A 121 0.51 -15.10 -6.06
C ARG A 121 -0.10 -15.21 -4.68
N VAL A 122 -0.87 -14.22 -4.26
CA VAL A 122 -1.66 -14.29 -3.02
C VAL A 122 -3.13 -14.25 -3.39
N ASP A 123 -3.82 -15.36 -3.17
CA ASP A 123 -5.27 -15.45 -3.31
C ASP A 123 -5.91 -14.88 -2.02
N ILE A 124 -6.40 -13.64 -2.10
CA ILE A 124 -6.92 -12.88 -0.96
C ILE A 124 -8.23 -13.48 -0.46
N THR A 125 -8.29 -13.83 0.82
CA THR A 125 -9.46 -14.41 1.49
C THR A 125 -10.13 -13.42 2.45
N ARG A 126 -9.36 -12.46 2.99
CA ARG A 126 -9.84 -11.50 3.98
C ARG A 126 -9.05 -10.20 3.94
N LEU A 127 -9.77 -9.09 4.08
CA LEU A 127 -9.21 -7.75 4.19
C LEU A 127 -9.57 -7.15 5.55
N GLY A 128 -8.59 -6.50 6.18
CA GLY A 128 -8.77 -5.68 7.37
C GLY A 128 -8.21 -4.27 7.12
N GLY A 129 -8.96 -3.23 7.47
CA GLY A 129 -8.52 -1.85 7.35
C GLY A 129 -8.49 -1.15 8.71
N LYS A 130 -7.47 -0.33 8.94
CA LYS A 130 -7.39 0.53 10.12
C LYS A 130 -7.10 1.96 9.71
N PHE A 131 -7.93 2.87 10.19
CA PHE A 131 -7.59 4.27 10.35
C PHE A 131 -7.52 4.55 11.84
N LYS A 132 -6.40 5.10 12.31
CA LYS A 132 -6.32 5.80 13.58
C LYS A 132 -6.05 7.26 13.24
N MET A 133 -7.10 8.07 13.27
CA MET A 133 -7.06 9.48 12.85
C MET A 133 -7.79 10.35 13.88
N SER A 134 -7.46 10.16 15.15
CA SER A 134 -8.05 10.87 16.29
C SER A 134 -9.59 10.83 16.38
N GLN A 135 -10.23 9.82 15.77
CA GLN A 135 -11.70 9.71 15.70
C GLN A 135 -12.35 9.55 17.07
N GLU A 136 -11.59 9.06 18.06
CA GLU A 136 -12.02 8.88 19.44
C GLU A 136 -12.17 10.20 20.22
N MET A 137 -11.56 11.30 19.73
CA MET A 137 -11.57 12.59 20.41
C MET A 137 -12.86 13.35 20.13
N GLY A 138 -13.21 14.31 21.00
CA GLY A 138 -14.32 15.23 20.75
C GLY A 138 -14.09 16.13 19.52
N GLU A 139 -15.15 16.72 18.98
CA GLU A 139 -15.10 17.51 17.75
C GLU A 139 -14.06 18.65 17.80
N LYS A 140 -14.07 19.45 18.87
CA LYS A 140 -13.09 20.54 19.05
C LYS A 140 -11.65 20.05 19.10
N ASP A 141 -11.39 18.89 19.70
CA ASP A 141 -10.04 18.33 19.75
C ASP A 141 -9.61 17.79 18.38
N ARG A 142 -10.54 17.25 17.58
CA ARG A 142 -10.25 16.88 16.18
C ARG A 142 -9.97 18.10 15.33
N GLU A 143 -10.73 19.19 15.49
CA GLU A 143 -10.45 20.48 14.85
C GLU A 143 -9.07 21.03 15.23
N GLY A 144 -8.71 20.95 16.51
CA GLY A 144 -7.38 21.33 16.99
C GLY A 144 -6.26 20.45 16.41
N VAL A 145 -6.51 19.16 16.18
CA VAL A 145 -5.58 18.26 15.47
C VAL A 145 -5.44 18.66 14.00
N ILE A 146 -6.54 18.95 13.30
CA ILE A 146 -6.54 19.38 11.89
C ILE A 146 -5.72 20.68 11.74
N GLU A 147 -6.01 21.68 12.56
CA GLU A 147 -5.32 22.97 12.49
C GLU A 147 -3.85 22.86 12.92
N GLY A 148 -3.58 22.10 13.99
CA GLY A 148 -2.23 21.83 14.46
C GLY A 148 -1.36 21.21 13.35
N PHE A 149 -1.89 20.25 12.60
CA PHE A 149 -1.18 19.65 11.48
C PHE A 149 -1.02 20.58 10.27
N ARG A 150 -2.05 21.36 9.90
CA ARG A 150 -1.93 22.38 8.84
C ARG A 150 -0.87 23.42 9.16
N SER A 151 -0.77 23.84 10.42
CA SER A 151 0.19 24.85 10.88
C SER A 151 1.65 24.40 10.76
N LEU A 152 1.93 23.10 10.62
CA LEU A 152 3.29 22.61 10.42
C LEU A 152 3.85 23.01 9.05
N GLY A 153 2.99 23.32 8.07
CA GLY A 153 3.42 23.70 6.72
C GLY A 153 4.17 22.61 5.96
N THR A 154 4.00 21.33 6.36
CA THR A 154 4.61 20.18 5.69
C THR A 154 3.58 19.40 4.89
N GLU A 155 4.04 18.68 3.87
CA GLU A 155 3.19 17.76 3.09
C GLU A 155 2.54 16.71 3.99
N ALA A 156 3.34 16.05 4.84
CA ALA A 156 2.84 15.05 5.79
C ALA A 156 1.80 15.62 6.77
N GLY A 157 2.00 16.86 7.25
CA GLY A 157 1.02 17.55 8.10
C GLY A 157 -0.28 17.80 7.34
N THR A 158 -0.19 18.31 6.11
CA THR A 158 -1.34 18.59 5.25
C THR A 158 -2.17 17.32 4.99
N GLU A 159 -1.52 16.23 4.60
CA GLU A 159 -2.21 14.97 4.28
C GLU A 159 -2.83 14.31 5.53
N ILE A 160 -2.17 14.39 6.68
CA ILE A 160 -2.75 13.91 7.94
C ILE A 160 -3.96 14.76 8.34
N ALA A 161 -3.89 16.08 8.21
CA ALA A 161 -5.02 16.96 8.49
C ALA A 161 -6.22 16.64 7.58
N ASN A 162 -5.97 16.43 6.28
CA ASN A 162 -7.01 16.06 5.31
C ASN A 162 -7.67 14.73 5.67
N MET A 163 -6.89 13.70 6.01
CA MET A 163 -7.44 12.42 6.46
C MET A 163 -8.26 12.56 7.75
N VAL A 164 -7.79 13.32 8.76
CA VAL A 164 -8.57 13.54 10.00
C VAL A 164 -9.90 14.25 9.69
N ALA A 165 -9.89 15.25 8.82
CA ALA A 165 -11.09 15.97 8.39
C ALA A 165 -12.09 15.04 7.66
N GLU A 166 -11.62 14.26 6.69
CA GLU A 166 -12.45 13.28 5.98
C GLU A 166 -13.10 12.29 6.95
N ARG A 167 -12.34 11.79 7.94
CA ARG A 167 -12.88 10.87 8.94
C ARG A 167 -13.92 11.52 9.83
N GLN A 168 -13.74 12.80 10.19
CA GLN A 168 -14.74 13.57 10.93
C GLN A 168 -16.05 13.71 10.14
N ASP A 169 -15.97 14.01 8.85
CA ASP A 169 -17.17 14.20 8.01
C ASP A 169 -17.94 12.89 7.84
N LEU A 170 -17.23 11.78 7.63
CA LEU A 170 -17.83 10.44 7.57
C LEU A 170 -18.53 10.03 8.88
N MET A 171 -18.09 10.55 10.03
CA MET A 171 -18.77 10.31 11.31
C MET A 171 -20.05 11.12 11.44
N LYS A 172 -20.10 12.34 10.91
CA LYS A 172 -21.28 13.21 10.92
C LYS A 172 -22.36 12.72 9.95
N ALA A 173 -21.96 12.00 8.90
CA ALA A 173 -22.86 11.47 7.87
C ALA A 173 -23.57 10.14 8.25
N ARG A 174 -23.35 9.62 9.46
CA ARG A 174 -23.96 8.38 9.99
C ARG A 174 -25.05 8.71 10.99
#